data_AF-A0A482URV7-F1
#
_entry.id   AF-A0A482URV7-F1
#
_cell.length_a   1.000
_cell.length_b   1.000
_cell.length_c   1.000
_cell.angle_alpha   90.00
_cell.angle_beta   90.00
_cell.angle_gamma   90.00
#
_symmetry.space_group_name_H-M   'P 1'
#
loop_
_entity.id
_entity.type
_entity.pdbx_description
1 polymer ?
#
loop_
_entity_poly.entity_id
_entity_poly.type
_entity_poly.pdbx_seq_one_letter_code
_entity_poly.pdbx_strand_id
1 'polypeptide(L)' 'MTAPPLSVQPENIKFGSCTIESDKFITICETTLGQVAIVDLAAGNTVTRQKMSAEAAIMNPVSRVIALRGM' A
#
# COMPACT_ATOMS: atom_id res chain seq x y z
N MET A 1 -7.87 2.74 21.59
CA MET A 1 -6.51 2.98 21.04
C MET A 1 -6.62 2.87 19.53
N THR A 2 -7.01 3.97 18.88
CA THR A 2 -7.21 4.05 17.43
C THR A 2 -5.85 4.17 16.75
N ALA A 3 -5.57 3.33 15.77
CA ALA A 3 -4.38 3.50 14.92
C ALA A 3 -4.36 4.96 14.39
N PRO A 4 -3.20 5.62 14.35
CA PRO A 4 -3.10 6.98 13.83
C PRO A 4 -3.71 7.02 12.42
N PRO A 5 -4.45 8.09 12.05
CA PRO A 5 -5.13 8.15 10.77
C PRO A 5 -4.08 8.08 9.65
N LEU A 6 -3.95 6.89 9.05
CA LEU A 6 -3.20 6.69 7.82
C LEU A 6 -3.87 7.62 6.81
N SER A 7 -3.16 8.64 6.33
CA SER A 7 -3.71 9.65 5.40
C SER A 7 -3.91 9.06 4.00
N VAL A 8 -4.69 7.98 3.94
CA VAL A 8 -5.06 7.19 2.78
C VAL A 8 -6.53 7.48 2.54
N GLN A 9 -6.88 7.78 1.29
CA GLN A 9 -8.26 8.09 0.95
C GLN A 9 -9.12 6.82 1.03
N PRO A 10 -10.31 6.85 1.66
CA PRO A 10 -11.17 5.67 1.79
C PRO A 10 -11.54 5.02 0.46
N GLU A 11 -11.65 5.82 -0.60
CA GLU A 11 -11.93 5.39 -1.98
C GLU A 11 -10.86 4.46 -2.59
N ASN A 12 -9.63 4.50 -2.07
CA ASN A 12 -8.53 3.64 -2.49
C ASN A 12 -8.47 2.33 -1.69
N ILE A 13 -9.30 2.19 -0.64
CA ILE A 13 -9.41 0.98 0.18
C ILE A 13 -10.50 0.07 -0.40
N LYS A 14 -10.20 -0.56 -1.53
CA LYS A 14 -11.08 -1.50 -2.23
C LYS A 14 -10.31 -2.72 -2.70
N PHE A 15 -11.02 -3.81 -2.98
CA PHE A 15 -10.43 -5.02 -3.54
C PHE A 15 -9.79 -4.70 -4.90
N GLY A 16 -8.51 -5.05 -5.05
CA GLY A 16 -7.70 -4.76 -6.24
C GLY A 16 -6.69 -3.63 -6.05
N SER A 17 -7.10 -2.49 -5.46
CA SER A 17 -6.18 -1.37 -5.18
C SER A 17 -5.52 -1.49 -3.81
N CYS A 18 -6.17 -2.10 -2.83
CA CYS A 18 -5.61 -2.39 -1.52
C CYS A 18 -5.28 -3.89 -1.40
N THR A 19 -4.04 -4.20 -1.03
CA THR A 19 -3.55 -5.57 -0.89
C THR A 19 -2.86 -5.75 0.45
N ILE A 20 -3.18 -6.85 1.12
CA ILE A 20 -2.59 -7.27 2.39
C ILE A 20 -2.06 -8.69 2.20
N GLU A 21 -0.77 -8.82 1.93
CA GLU A 21 -0.13 -10.11 1.69
C GLU A 21 0.46 -10.71 2.97
N SER A 22 0.75 -9.88 3.98
CA SER A 22 1.33 -10.31 5.24
C SER A 22 0.93 -9.40 6.39
N ASP A 23 1.28 -9.82 7.61
CA ASP A 23 1.20 -9.02 8.83
C ASP A 23 2.21 -7.86 8.87
N LYS A 24 3.12 -7.77 7.89
CA LYS A 24 4.17 -6.74 7.84
C LYS A 24 3.80 -5.55 6.97
N PHE A 25 3.16 -5.78 5.82
CA PHE A 25 2.98 -4.74 4.81
C PHE A 25 1.57 -4.70 4.23
N ILE A 26 1.06 -3.49 4.08
CA ILE A 26 -0.16 -3.19 3.31
C ILE A 26 0.23 -2.29 2.14
N THR A 27 -0.21 -2.61 0.94
CA THR A 27 -0.02 -1.80 -0.26
C THR A 27 -1.35 -1.23 -0.73
N ILE A 28 -1.39 0.08 -0.99
CA ILE A 28 -2.57 0.77 -1.52
C ILE A 28 -2.15 1.53 -2.79
N CYS A 29 -2.80 1.21 -3.91
CA CYS A 29 -2.62 1.90 -5.19
C CYS A 29 -3.55 3.11 -5.23
N GLU A 30 -2.97 4.31 -5.23
CA GLU A 30 -3.68 5.58 -5.37
C GLU A 30 -3.63 6.01 -6.83
N THR A 31 -4.49 5.42 -7.67
CA THR A 31 -4.50 5.63 -9.13
C THR A 31 -4.69 7.10 -9.50
N THR A 32 -5.53 7.84 -8.76
CA THR A 32 -5.77 9.29 -8.95
C THR A 32 -4.51 10.13 -8.77
N LEU A 33 -3.59 9.68 -7.91
CA LEU A 33 -2.33 10.35 -7.62
C LEU A 33 -1.13 9.72 -8.35
N GLY A 34 -1.33 8.58 -9.01
CA GLY A 34 -0.27 7.82 -9.68
C GLY A 34 0.83 7.34 -8.73
N GLN A 35 0.45 6.90 -7.53
CA GLN A 35 1.40 6.46 -6.51
C GLN A 35 0.91 5.23 -5.76
N VAL A 36 1.84 4.49 -5.16
CA VAL A 36 1.54 3.37 -4.27
C VAL A 36 1.98 3.73 -2.86
N ALA A 37 1.02 3.70 -1.93
CA ALA A 37 1.26 3.85 -0.50
C ALA A 37 1.56 2.48 0.11
N ILE A 38 2.70 2.36 0.77
CA ILE A 38 3.18 1.18 1.46
C ILE A 38 3.10 1.48 2.95
N VAL A 39 2.31 0.72 3.69
CA VAL A 39 2.20 0.80 5.14
C VAL A 39 3.02 -0.33 5.76
N ASP A 40 4.04 0.04 6.52
CA ASP A 40 4.84 -0.89 7.32
C ASP A 40 4.22 -1.01 8.71
N LEU A 41 3.57 -2.14 8.97
CA LEU A 41 2.91 -2.47 10.23
C LEU A 41 3.94 -2.79 11.34
N ALA A 42 5.11 -3.31 10.98
CA ALA A 42 6.18 -3.62 11.93
C ALA A 42 6.90 -2.35 12.43
N ALA A 43 6.97 -1.32 11.59
CA ALA A 43 7.54 -0.01 11.91
C ALA A 43 6.48 1.00 12.41
N GLY A 44 5.50 0.55 13.19
CA GLY A 44 4.52 1.42 13.83
C GLY A 44 3.51 2.06 12.86
N ASN A 45 3.11 1.34 11.81
CA ASN A 45 2.20 1.82 10.76
C ASN A 45 2.75 3.00 9.96
N THR A 46 4.06 3.01 9.72
CA THR A 46 4.70 4.06 8.92
C THR A 46 4.28 3.96 7.45
N VAL A 47 3.82 5.07 6.86
CA VAL A 47 3.39 5.12 5.46
C VAL A 47 4.50 5.70 4.59
N THR A 48 4.98 4.92 3.62
CA THR A 48 5.90 5.37 2.57
C THR A 48 5.14 5.43 1.24
N ARG A 49 5.29 6.52 0.49
CA ARG A 49 4.64 6.66 -0.83
C ARG A 49 5.69 6.63 -1.92
N GLN A 50 5.51 5.74 -2.91
CA GLN A 50 6.33 5.71 -4.11
C GLN A 50 5.54 6.16 -5.32
N LYS A 51 6.13 7.04 -6.13
CA LYS A 51 5.54 7.54 -7.38
C LYS A 51 5.61 6.47 -8.46
N MET A 52 4.50 5.80 -8.69
CA MET A 52 4.36 4.70 -9.63
C MET A 52 2.88 4.46 -9.90
N SER A 53 2.51 4.43 -11.17
CA SER A 53 1.16 4.10 -11.59
C SER A 53 1.03 2.58 -11.73
N ALA A 54 0.10 1.97 -11.00
CA ALA A 54 -0.19 0.54 -11.05
C ALA A 54 -1.68 0.30 -10.76
N GLU A 55 -2.24 -0.76 -11.34
CA GLU A 55 -3.61 -1.19 -11.05
C GLU A 55 -3.65 -2.07 -9.80
N ALA A 56 -2.60 -2.87 -9.60
CA ALA A 56 -2.40 -3.68 -8.40
C ALA A 56 -0.92 -3.69 -8.01
N ALA A 57 -0.66 -3.75 -6.71
CA ALA A 57 0.68 -3.81 -6.16
C ALA A 57 0.74 -4.79 -4.99
N ILE A 58 1.66 -5.75 -5.08
CA ILE A 58 1.83 -6.83 -4.13
C ILE A 58 3.23 -6.69 -3.54
N MET A 59 3.33 -6.63 -2.21
CA MET A 59 4.63 -6.56 -1.53
C MET A 59 5.11 -7.95 -1.14
N ASN A 60 6.41 -8.20 -1.31
CA ASN A 60 7.01 -9.43 -0.83
C ASN A 60 6.93 -9.48 0.72
N PRO A 61 6.51 -10.61 1.30
CA PRO A 61 6.27 -10.72 2.75
C PRO A 61 7.55 -10.74 3.60
N VAL A 62 8.72 -10.96 3.00
CA VAL A 62 10.01 -11.07 3.71
C VAL A 62 10.96 -9.95 3.32
N SER A 63 11.02 -9.62 2.04
CA SER A 63 11.94 -8.63 1.47
C SER A 63 11.20 -7.35 1.09
N ARG A 64 11.89 -6.19 1.10
CA ARG A 64 11.31 -4.92 0.63
C ARG A 64 11.29 -4.82 -0.90
N VAL A 65 10.62 -5.76 -1.54
CA VAL A 65 10.43 -5.84 -3.00
C VAL A 65 8.95 -5.71 -3.29
N ILE A 66 8.58 -4.87 -4.27
CA ILE A 66 7.21 -4.68 -4.69
C ILE A 66 7.03 -5.17 -6.12
N ALA A 67 6.02 -6.02 -6.34
CA ALA A 67 5.59 -6.45 -7.64
C ALA A 67 4.40 -5.60 -8.08
N LEU A 68 4.44 -5.14 -9.33
CA LEU A 68 3.43 -4.23 -9.88
C LEU A 68 2.77 -4.87 -11.07
N ARG A 69 1.44 -4.76 -11.11
CA ARG A 69 0.68 -4.97 -12.32
C ARG A 69 0.41 -3.61 -12.95
N GLY A 70 1.01 -3.39 -14.11
CA GLY A 70 0.74 -2.24 -14.96
C GLY A 70 -0.68 -2.25 -15.50
N MET A 71 -1.09 -1.10 -16.02
CA MET A 71 -2.28 -0.95 -16.89
C MET A 71 -2.02 -1.55 -18.26
#